data_AF-A0A931GBR9-F1
#
_entry.id   AF-A0A931GBR9-F1
#
_cell.length_a   1.000
_cell.length_b   1.000
_cell.length_c   1.000
_cell.angle_alpha   90.00
_cell.angle_beta   90.00
_cell.angle_gamma   90.00
#
_symmetry.space_group_name_H-M   'P 1'
#
loop_
_entity.id
_entity.type
_entity.pdbx_description
1 polymer ?
#
loop_
_entity_poly.entity_id
_entity_poly.type
_entity_poly.pdbx_seq_one_letter_code
_entity_poly.pdbx_strand_id
1 'polypeptide(L)'
;MTDNQNFWEDREKELETMREKAAWPGGQKAVDNLAKRGKRPVRELIADLIDPDTPFFELSMLAGFGMGYPGVEDVPCAGIVTGIGKIHGNWTMIMANDSRVKAGTYFPITLKKHMRAQAIAENCGLNCVYIADSGGVFLPMQADVFPDDQHFGSIFYNMARMSAKGLRQVT
;
A
#
# COMPACT_ATOMS: atom_id res chain seq x y z
N MET A 1 26.57 -7.07 25.60
CA MET A 1 26.20 -7.27 24.18
C MET A 1 27.48 -7.23 23.38
N THR A 2 27.57 -7.99 22.29
CA THR A 2 28.74 -7.97 21.39
C THR A 2 28.66 -6.77 20.44
N ASP A 3 29.79 -6.34 19.86
CA ASP A 3 29.79 -5.28 18.84
C ASP A 3 28.86 -5.62 17.66
N ASN A 4 28.80 -6.90 17.28
CA ASN A 4 27.88 -7.38 16.26
C ASN A 4 26.41 -7.21 16.65
N GLN A 5 26.07 -7.51 17.91
CA GLN A 5 24.70 -7.32 18.40
C GLN A 5 24.30 -5.84 18.36
N ASN A 6 25.15 -4.96 18.89
CA ASN A 6 24.89 -3.51 18.90
C ASN A 6 24.70 -2.97 17.47
N PHE A 7 25.54 -3.41 16.52
CA PHE A 7 25.42 -3.01 15.11
C PHE A 7 24.05 -3.36 14.52
N TRP A 8 23.56 -4.59 14.75
CA TRP A 8 22.27 -5.03 14.21
C TRP A 8 21.08 -4.37 14.91
N GLU A 9 21.13 -4.19 16.24
CA GLU A 9 20.11 -3.46 16.99
C GLU A 9 19.97 -2.01 16.50
N ASP A 10 21.06 -1.36 16.14
CA ASP A 10 21.02 0.00 15.59
C ASP A 10 20.42 0.05 14.17
N ARG A 11 20.67 -0.96 13.33
CA ARG A 11 20.02 -1.07 12.01
C ARG A 11 18.52 -1.33 12.14
N GLU A 12 18.10 -2.14 13.12
CA GLU A 12 16.68 -2.37 13.39
C GLU A 12 15.96 -1.09 13.82
N LYS A 13 16.57 -0.28 14.70
CA LYS A 13 16.00 1.02 15.10
C LYS A 13 15.81 1.97 13.91
N GLU A 14 16.76 2.00 12.98
CA GLU A 14 16.64 2.79 11.74
C GLU A 14 15.45 2.31 10.90
N LEU A 15 15.31 1.00 10.73
CA LEU A 15 14.18 0.41 9.99
C LEU A 15 12.84 0.70 10.65
N GLU A 16 12.73 0.57 11.98
CA GLU A 16 11.51 0.88 12.72
C GLU A 16 11.15 2.37 12.60
N THR A 17 12.12 3.26 12.71
CA THR A 17 11.91 4.71 12.49
C THR A 17 11.32 4.98 11.11
N MET A 18 11.78 4.28 10.07
CA MET A 18 11.22 4.43 8.72
C MET A 18 9.82 3.82 8.59
N ARG A 19 9.55 2.68 9.26
CA ARG A 19 8.22 2.05 9.30
C ARG A 19 7.20 2.95 9.98
N GLU A 20 7.56 3.59 11.08
CA GLU A 20 6.71 4.57 11.77
C GLU A 20 6.36 5.75 10.86
N LYS A 21 7.34 6.30 10.13
CA LYS A 21 7.09 7.36 9.13
C LYS A 21 6.14 6.91 8.02
N ALA A 22 6.23 5.66 7.57
CA ALA A 22 5.31 5.08 6.59
C ALA A 22 3.91 4.79 7.17
N ALA A 23 3.83 4.48 8.46
CA ALA A 23 2.58 4.24 9.17
C ALA A 23 1.80 5.54 9.43
N TRP A 24 2.53 6.64 9.65
CA TRP A 24 2.01 7.92 10.12
C TRP A 24 2.28 9.11 9.17
N PRO A 25 1.88 9.03 7.88
CA PRO A 25 2.13 10.10 6.93
C PRO A 25 1.37 11.38 7.30
N GLY A 26 2.09 12.50 7.32
CA GLY A 26 1.51 13.83 7.57
C GLY A 26 1.09 14.10 9.02
N GLY A 27 1.32 13.15 9.94
CA GLY A 27 1.07 13.32 11.37
C GLY A 27 -0.40 13.49 11.75
N GLN A 28 -0.63 13.95 12.99
CA GLN A 28 -1.98 14.15 13.54
C GLN A 28 -2.83 15.09 12.67
N LYS A 29 -2.24 16.15 12.11
CA LYS A 29 -2.92 17.10 11.22
C LYS A 29 -3.57 16.39 10.02
N ALA A 30 -2.90 15.38 9.44
CA ALA A 30 -3.46 14.62 8.33
C ALA A 30 -4.63 13.73 8.77
N VAL A 31 -4.57 13.14 9.96
CA VAL A 31 -5.66 12.36 10.56
C VAL A 31 -6.87 13.24 10.85
N ASP A 32 -6.68 14.41 11.46
CA ASP A 32 -7.77 15.34 11.76
C ASP A 32 -8.45 15.83 10.48
N ASN A 33 -7.67 16.12 9.44
CA ASN A 33 -8.22 16.52 8.14
C ASN A 33 -8.99 15.39 7.45
N LEU A 34 -8.55 14.13 7.63
CA LEU A 34 -9.26 12.95 7.15
C LEU A 34 -10.59 12.77 7.91
N ALA A 35 -10.58 12.93 9.23
CA ALA A 35 -11.75 12.83 10.10
C ALA A 35 -12.82 13.89 9.79
N LYS A 36 -12.42 15.13 9.48
CA LYS A 36 -13.34 16.20 9.01
C LYS A 36 -14.15 15.82 7.78
N ARG A 37 -13.67 14.85 6.99
CA ARG A 37 -14.34 14.33 5.79
C ARG A 37 -15.15 13.05 6.08
N GLY A 38 -15.30 12.66 7.34
CA GLY A 38 -15.96 11.42 7.75
C GLY A 38 -15.15 10.16 7.40
N LYS A 39 -13.84 10.29 7.18
CA LYS A 39 -12.95 9.19 6.79
C LYS A 39 -12.04 8.78 7.94
N ARG A 40 -11.54 7.54 7.89
CA ARG A 40 -10.63 6.96 8.89
C ARG A 40 -9.30 6.55 8.24
N PRO A 41 -8.18 6.56 8.98
CA PRO A 41 -6.90 6.05 8.49
C PRO A 41 -7.01 4.65 7.90
N VAL A 42 -6.30 4.42 6.79
CA VAL A 42 -6.42 3.19 6.01
C VAL A 42 -6.08 1.91 6.80
N ARG A 43 -5.11 1.97 7.72
CA ARG A 43 -4.75 0.82 8.56
C ARG A 43 -5.81 0.48 9.61
N GLU A 44 -6.62 1.46 10.04
CA GLU A 44 -7.79 1.19 10.88
C GLU A 44 -8.88 0.48 10.08
N LEU A 45 -9.10 0.87 8.82
CA LEU A 45 -10.04 0.17 7.93
C LEU A 45 -9.62 -1.29 7.68
N ILE A 46 -8.32 -1.54 7.53
CA ILE A 46 -7.78 -2.91 7.40
C ILE A 46 -8.00 -3.69 8.69
N ALA A 47 -7.73 -3.10 9.85
CA ALA A 47 -7.92 -3.75 11.14
C ALA A 47 -9.38 -4.13 11.40
N ASP A 48 -10.33 -3.29 10.99
CA ASP A 48 -11.78 -3.59 11.06
C ASP A 48 -12.20 -4.69 10.08
N LEU A 49 -11.49 -4.83 8.96
CA LEU A 49 -11.84 -5.74 7.87
C LEU A 49 -11.38 -7.18 8.15
N ILE A 50 -10.20 -7.34 8.75
CA ILE A 50 -9.59 -8.66 8.97
C ILE A 50 -10.18 -9.34 10.21
N ASP A 51 -10.09 -10.66 10.24
CA ASP A 51 -10.54 -11.46 11.37
C ASP A 51 -9.80 -11.05 12.66
N PRO A 52 -10.50 -10.91 13.81
CA PRO A 52 -9.88 -10.65 15.09
C PRO A 52 -8.75 -11.63 15.43
N ASP A 53 -7.72 -11.15 16.11
CA ASP A 53 -6.56 -11.93 16.55
C ASP A 53 -5.77 -12.63 15.41
N THR A 54 -5.93 -12.16 14.16
CA THR A 54 -5.13 -12.64 13.03
C THR A 54 -4.07 -11.62 12.59
N PRO A 55 -2.91 -12.08 12.12
CA PRO A 55 -1.86 -11.18 11.67
C PRO A 55 -2.23 -10.52 10.33
N PHE A 56 -1.81 -9.27 10.18
CA PHE A 56 -1.72 -8.61 8.87
C PHE A 56 -0.26 -8.56 8.42
N PHE A 57 0.05 -9.25 7.33
CA PHE A 57 1.38 -9.24 6.74
C PHE A 57 1.52 -8.08 5.76
N GLU A 58 1.88 -6.91 6.28
CA GLU A 58 2.07 -5.71 5.46
C GLU A 58 3.32 -5.83 4.55
N LEU A 59 3.17 -5.46 3.29
CA LEU A 59 4.19 -5.57 2.25
C LEU A 59 4.74 -4.19 1.87
N SER A 60 6.06 -4.15 1.68
CA SER A 60 6.77 -3.00 1.10
C SER A 60 6.45 -1.67 1.80
N MET A 61 6.46 -1.65 3.15
CA MET A 61 6.19 -0.46 3.96
C MET A 61 7.12 0.71 3.60
N LEU A 62 8.37 0.43 3.26
CA LEU A 62 9.38 1.44 2.95
C LEU A 62 9.34 1.94 1.49
N ALA A 63 8.40 1.46 0.68
CA ALA A 63 8.27 1.92 -0.70
C ALA A 63 8.04 3.43 -0.75
N GLY A 64 8.74 4.10 -1.68
CA GLY A 64 8.58 5.53 -1.93
C GLY A 64 9.45 6.47 -1.07
N PHE A 65 10.23 5.94 -0.12
CA PHE A 65 11.26 6.74 0.57
C PHE A 65 12.52 6.91 -0.30
N GLY A 66 13.10 8.11 -0.27
CA GLY A 66 14.36 8.46 -0.94
C GLY A 66 14.28 8.44 -2.47
N MET A 67 13.08 8.38 -3.04
CA MET A 67 12.91 8.28 -4.49
C MET A 67 12.96 9.63 -5.20
N GLY A 68 12.43 10.70 -4.58
CA GLY A 68 12.40 12.05 -5.16
C GLY A 68 11.62 12.13 -6.48
N TYR A 69 10.37 12.59 -6.42
CA TYR A 69 9.55 12.92 -7.58
C TYR A 69 9.41 14.44 -7.74
N PRO A 70 8.97 14.95 -8.91
CA PRO A 70 8.75 16.39 -9.10
C PRO A 70 7.91 17.03 -7.99
N GLY A 71 8.53 17.88 -7.17
CA GLY A 71 7.88 18.56 -6.04
C GLY A 71 7.47 17.66 -4.87
N VAL A 72 7.99 16.44 -4.80
CA VAL A 72 7.66 15.44 -3.76
C VAL A 72 8.93 14.67 -3.37
N GLU A 73 9.49 14.94 -2.21
CA GLU A 73 10.68 14.24 -1.71
C GLU A 73 10.41 12.75 -1.46
N ASP A 74 9.34 12.46 -0.71
CA ASP A 74 8.95 11.11 -0.34
C ASP A 74 7.47 10.83 -0.62
N VAL A 75 7.18 9.56 -0.89
CA VAL A 75 5.82 9.02 -0.98
C VAL A 75 5.71 7.89 0.05
N PRO A 76 5.42 8.20 1.34
CA PRO A 76 5.42 7.19 2.40
C PRO A 76 4.53 6.00 2.06
N CYS A 77 5.05 4.78 2.24
CA CYS A 77 4.37 3.53 1.88
C CYS A 77 3.91 3.45 0.41
N ALA A 78 4.49 4.27 -0.47
CA ALA A 78 4.06 4.52 -1.84
C ALA A 78 2.59 4.99 -1.96
N GLY A 79 1.99 5.55 -0.88
CA GLY A 79 0.60 5.99 -0.86
C GLY A 79 -0.44 4.88 -0.92
N ILE A 80 -0.01 3.62 -0.74
CA ILE A 80 -0.90 2.45 -0.74
C ILE A 80 -0.39 1.41 0.26
N VAL A 81 -1.24 1.02 1.19
CA VAL A 81 -0.99 -0.11 2.08
C VAL A 81 -1.39 -1.39 1.36
N THR A 82 -0.46 -2.33 1.26
CA THR A 82 -0.70 -3.64 0.64
C THR A 82 -0.30 -4.72 1.61
N GLY A 83 -1.06 -5.79 1.72
CA GLY A 83 -0.70 -6.90 2.61
C GLY A 83 -1.69 -8.05 2.59
N ILE A 84 -1.39 -9.09 3.34
CA ILE A 84 -2.21 -10.30 3.40
C ILE A 84 -2.82 -10.42 4.81
N GLY A 85 -4.14 -10.53 4.87
CA GLY A 85 -4.90 -10.76 6.12
C GLY A 85 -5.95 -11.84 5.92
N LYS A 86 -6.52 -12.36 7.03
CA LYS A 86 -7.65 -13.27 6.95
C LYS A 86 -8.96 -12.49 6.97
N ILE A 87 -9.89 -12.87 6.10
CA ILE A 87 -11.27 -12.38 6.10
C ILE A 87 -12.19 -13.59 6.06
N HIS A 88 -12.99 -13.80 7.10
CA HIS A 88 -13.80 -15.00 7.30
C HIS A 88 -13.00 -16.30 7.09
N GLY A 89 -11.82 -16.40 7.71
CA GLY A 89 -10.91 -17.53 7.64
C GLY A 89 -10.07 -17.64 6.36
N ASN A 90 -10.32 -16.80 5.35
CA ASN A 90 -9.66 -16.88 4.05
C ASN A 90 -8.52 -15.86 3.94
N TRP A 91 -7.31 -16.34 3.61
CA TRP A 91 -6.20 -15.46 3.27
C TRP A 91 -6.53 -14.64 2.02
N THR A 92 -6.43 -13.32 2.17
CA THR A 92 -6.87 -12.34 1.17
C THR A 92 -5.80 -11.26 1.04
N MET A 93 -5.42 -10.95 -0.20
CA MET A 93 -4.60 -9.80 -0.51
C MET A 93 -5.45 -8.54 -0.39
N ILE A 94 -4.96 -7.54 0.33
CA ILE A 94 -5.63 -6.27 0.56
C ILE A 94 -4.75 -5.17 -0.04
N MET A 95 -5.33 -4.32 -0.89
CA MET A 95 -4.69 -3.10 -1.41
C MET A 95 -5.56 -1.90 -1.04
N ALA A 96 -5.01 -0.97 -0.28
CA ALA A 96 -5.77 0.10 0.34
C ALA A 96 -5.05 1.43 0.19
N ASN A 97 -5.64 2.39 -0.53
CA ASN A 97 -5.01 3.68 -0.77
C ASN A 97 -5.01 4.54 0.52
N ASP A 98 -3.91 5.24 0.78
CA ASP A 98 -3.83 6.20 1.87
C ASP A 98 -4.02 7.62 1.34
N SER A 99 -5.23 8.16 1.46
CA SER A 99 -5.54 9.51 0.97
C SER A 99 -4.83 10.64 1.74
N ARG A 100 -4.13 10.34 2.84
CA ARG A 100 -3.23 11.28 3.52
C ARG A 100 -1.95 11.51 2.71
N VAL A 101 -1.53 10.56 1.89
CA VAL A 101 -0.36 10.67 1.02
C VAL A 101 -0.78 11.22 -0.34
N LYS A 102 -0.68 12.54 -0.52
CA LYS A 102 -1.00 13.23 -1.79
C LYS A 102 -2.37 12.81 -2.36
N ALA A 103 -3.40 12.76 -1.52
CA ALA A 103 -4.75 12.33 -1.89
C ALA A 103 -4.85 10.91 -2.48
N GLY A 104 -3.90 10.02 -2.14
CA GLY A 104 -3.89 8.63 -2.62
C GLY A 104 -3.50 8.52 -4.10
N THR A 105 -2.86 9.55 -4.65
CA THR A 105 -2.46 9.63 -6.05
C THR A 105 -1.43 8.55 -6.40
N TYR A 106 -1.54 7.94 -7.57
CA TYR A 106 -0.60 6.94 -8.07
C TYR A 106 0.65 7.56 -8.66
N PHE A 107 1.77 7.35 -7.97
CA PHE A 107 3.13 7.55 -8.48
C PHE A 107 3.61 6.29 -9.22
N PRO A 108 4.72 6.35 -9.99
CA PRO A 108 5.32 5.15 -10.57
C PRO A 108 5.59 4.04 -9.53
N ILE A 109 6.03 4.39 -8.32
CA ILE A 109 6.21 3.42 -7.24
C ILE A 109 4.89 2.85 -6.70
N THR A 110 3.81 3.65 -6.66
CA THR A 110 2.48 3.19 -6.25
C THR A 110 1.98 2.11 -7.20
N LEU A 111 2.14 2.33 -8.51
CA LEU A 111 1.83 1.33 -9.53
C LEU A 111 2.61 0.04 -9.34
N LYS A 112 3.93 0.16 -9.23
CA LYS A 112 4.81 -1.00 -9.04
C LYS A 112 4.43 -1.80 -7.79
N LYS A 113 4.11 -1.12 -6.68
CA LYS A 113 3.67 -1.77 -5.44
C LYS A 113 2.32 -2.46 -5.59
N HIS A 114 1.36 -1.81 -6.24
CA HIS A 114 0.04 -2.41 -6.51
C HIS A 114 0.18 -3.65 -7.41
N MET A 115 0.88 -3.54 -8.54
CA MET A 115 1.11 -4.64 -9.48
C MET A 115 1.86 -5.80 -8.80
N ARG A 116 2.80 -5.50 -7.90
CA ARG A 116 3.47 -6.52 -7.10
C ARG A 116 2.50 -7.26 -6.17
N ALA A 117 1.57 -6.55 -5.53
CA ALA A 117 0.54 -7.16 -4.69
C ALA A 117 -0.38 -8.10 -5.51
N GLN A 118 -0.84 -7.67 -6.69
CA GLN A 118 -1.62 -8.52 -7.59
C GLN A 118 -0.83 -9.74 -8.06
N ALA A 119 0.44 -9.58 -8.41
CA ALA A 119 1.29 -10.71 -8.81
C ALA A 119 1.46 -11.73 -7.68
N ILE A 120 1.59 -11.29 -6.43
CA ILE A 120 1.60 -12.18 -5.27
C ILE A 120 0.25 -12.87 -5.12
N ALA A 121 -0.85 -12.14 -5.23
CA ALA A 121 -2.19 -12.70 -5.11
C ALA A 121 -2.46 -13.78 -6.17
N GLU A 122 -2.11 -13.53 -7.43
CA GLU A 122 -2.27 -14.49 -8.52
C GLU A 122 -1.41 -15.75 -8.30
N ASN A 123 -0.16 -15.58 -7.90
CA ASN A 123 0.76 -16.70 -7.67
C ASN A 123 0.38 -17.56 -6.45
N CYS A 124 -0.20 -16.94 -5.43
CA CYS A 124 -0.62 -17.63 -4.21
C CYS A 124 -2.09 -18.08 -4.24
N GLY A 125 -2.84 -17.77 -5.30
CA GLY A 125 -4.27 -18.09 -5.40
C GLY A 125 -5.13 -17.35 -4.37
N LEU A 126 -4.79 -16.09 -4.07
CA LEU A 126 -5.49 -15.27 -3.08
C LEU A 126 -6.64 -14.48 -3.72
N ASN A 127 -7.74 -14.34 -2.97
CA ASN A 127 -8.73 -13.30 -3.26
C ASN A 127 -8.12 -11.92 -3.06
N CYS A 128 -8.71 -10.89 -3.67
CA CYS A 128 -8.26 -9.50 -3.56
C CYS A 128 -9.38 -8.59 -3.07
N VAL A 129 -9.07 -7.74 -2.09
CA VAL A 129 -9.91 -6.63 -1.63
C VAL A 129 -9.19 -5.31 -1.89
N TYR A 130 -9.89 -4.36 -2.50
CA TYR A 130 -9.38 -3.05 -2.88
C TYR A 130 -10.11 -1.97 -2.07
N ILE A 131 -9.47 -1.36 -1.07
CA ILE A 131 -10.04 -0.20 -0.37
C ILE A 131 -9.62 1.05 -1.16
N ALA A 132 -10.44 1.40 -2.16
CA ALA A 132 -10.12 2.47 -3.09
C ALA A 132 -10.42 3.87 -2.51
N ASP A 133 -9.37 4.66 -2.31
CA ASP A 133 -9.45 6.09 -1.94
C ASP A 133 -8.31 6.87 -2.61
N SER A 134 -8.37 6.94 -3.95
CA SER A 134 -7.33 7.55 -4.79
C SER A 134 -7.87 8.74 -5.58
N GLY A 135 -7.08 9.81 -5.63
CA GLY A 135 -7.31 10.99 -6.47
C GLY A 135 -6.92 10.83 -7.95
N GLY A 136 -6.47 9.65 -8.38
CA GLY A 136 -6.03 9.38 -9.75
C GLY A 136 -4.52 9.20 -9.88
N VAL A 137 -3.95 9.57 -11.04
CA VAL A 137 -2.53 9.43 -11.34
C VAL A 137 -1.75 10.72 -11.08
N PHE A 138 -0.44 10.59 -10.80
CA PHE A 138 0.43 11.74 -10.60
C PHE A 138 0.74 12.41 -11.94
N LEU A 139 -0.06 13.42 -12.29
CA LEU A 139 -0.03 14.08 -13.60
C LEU A 139 1.36 14.56 -14.06
N PRO A 140 2.25 15.10 -13.20
CA PRO A 140 3.59 15.48 -13.64
C PRO A 140 4.42 14.33 -14.21
N MET A 141 4.05 13.08 -13.91
CA MET A 141 4.69 11.87 -14.41
C MET A 141 3.70 10.96 -15.14
N GLN A 142 2.66 11.52 -15.77
CA GLN A 142 1.62 10.75 -16.46
C GLN A 142 2.19 9.71 -17.46
N ALA A 143 3.30 10.04 -18.13
CA ALA A 143 3.94 9.17 -19.12
C ALA A 143 4.57 7.91 -18.48
N ASP A 144 4.95 7.99 -17.20
CA ASP A 144 5.54 6.89 -16.43
C ASP A 144 4.49 6.10 -15.64
N VAL A 145 3.21 6.46 -15.77
CA VAL A 145 2.12 5.84 -15.01
C VAL A 145 0.95 5.39 -15.87
N PHE A 146 0.79 5.90 -17.09
CA PHE A 146 -0.41 5.65 -17.91
C PHE A 146 -0.21 4.70 -19.11
N PRO A 147 0.76 4.93 -20.03
CA PRO A 147 0.64 4.42 -21.40
C PRO A 147 1.14 2.99 -21.65
N ASP A 148 2.05 2.46 -20.83
CA ASP A 148 2.82 1.25 -21.17
C ASP A 148 2.24 -0.03 -20.54
N ASP A 149 2.77 -1.17 -20.97
CA ASP A 149 2.59 -2.42 -20.26
C ASP A 149 3.11 -2.29 -18.82
N GLN A 150 2.42 -2.92 -17.87
CA GLN A 150 2.65 -2.76 -16.42
C GLN A 150 2.37 -1.35 -15.85
N HIS A 151 1.79 -0.43 -16.64
CA HIS A 151 1.24 0.83 -16.13
C HIS A 151 -0.22 0.66 -15.67
N PHE A 152 -0.90 1.77 -15.33
CA PHE A 152 -2.19 1.78 -14.62
C PHE A 152 -3.25 0.84 -15.21
N GLY A 153 -3.34 0.74 -16.55
CA GLY A 153 -4.28 -0.15 -17.23
C GLY A 153 -4.09 -1.64 -16.90
N SER A 154 -2.87 -2.05 -16.58
CA SER A 154 -2.53 -3.44 -16.27
C SER A 154 -3.16 -3.94 -14.96
N ILE A 155 -3.52 -3.03 -14.04
CA ILE A 155 -4.25 -3.37 -12.82
C ILE A 155 -5.59 -4.01 -13.17
N PHE A 156 -6.32 -3.43 -14.12
CA PHE A 156 -7.62 -3.93 -14.56
C PHE A 156 -7.51 -5.24 -15.34
N TYR A 157 -6.48 -5.35 -16.19
CA TYR A 157 -6.15 -6.59 -16.91
C TYR A 157 -5.93 -7.75 -15.93
N ASN A 158 -5.14 -7.52 -14.87
CA ASN A 158 -4.88 -8.52 -13.84
C ASN A 158 -6.15 -8.88 -13.06
N MET A 159 -6.98 -7.90 -12.68
CA MET A 159 -8.26 -8.13 -12.01
C MET A 159 -9.15 -9.07 -12.83
N ALA A 160 -9.33 -8.78 -14.12
CA ALA A 160 -10.15 -9.58 -15.01
C ALA A 160 -9.62 -11.01 -15.14
N ARG A 161 -8.30 -11.19 -15.27
CA ARG A 161 -7.68 -12.52 -15.36
C ARG A 161 -7.79 -13.33 -14.08
N MET A 162 -7.51 -12.71 -12.93
CA MET A 162 -7.66 -13.36 -11.63
C MET A 162 -9.13 -13.76 -11.39
N SER A 163 -10.08 -12.90 -11.76
CA SER A 163 -11.50 -13.21 -11.71
C SER A 163 -11.86 -14.41 -12.59
N ALA A 164 -11.35 -14.49 -13.83
CA ALA A 164 -11.56 -15.63 -14.72
C ALA A 164 -10.96 -16.95 -14.17
N LYS A 165 -9.95 -16.87 -13.30
CA LYS A 165 -9.38 -18.02 -12.57
C LYS A 165 -10.17 -18.39 -11.31
N GLY A 166 -11.26 -17.69 -11.01
CA GLY A 166 -12.08 -17.90 -9.82
C GLY A 166 -11.61 -17.18 -8.56
N LEU A 167 -10.58 -16.32 -8.64
CA LEU A 167 -10.11 -15.51 -7.52
C LEU A 167 -10.99 -14.26 -7.38
N ARG A 168 -11.68 -14.12 -6.25
CA ARG A 168 -12.63 -13.02 -6.04
C ARG A 168 -11.92 -11.67 -6.02
N GLN A 169 -12.50 -10.69 -6.69
CA GLN A 169 -12.04 -9.30 -6.72
C GLN A 169 -13.14 -8.42 -6.13
N VAL A 170 -12.88 -7.72 -5.02
CA VAL A 170 -13.89 -6.93 -4.29
C VAL A 170 -13.37 -5.51 -4.07
N THR A 171 -14.16 -4.50 -4.42
CA THR A 171 -13.80 -3.07 -4.28
C THR A 171 -14.74 -2.36 -3.32
#